data_AF-A0A3Q8S3L1-F1
#
_entry.id   AF-A0A3Q8S3L1-F1
#
_cell.length_a   1.000
_cell.length_b   1.000
_cell.length_c   1.000
_cell.angle_alpha   90.00
_cell.angle_beta   90.00
_cell.angle_gamma   90.00
#
_symmetry.space_group_name_H-M   'P 1'
#
loop_
_entity.id
_entity.type
_entity.pdbx_description
1 polymer ?
#
loop_
_entity_poly.entity_id
_entity_poly.type
_entity_poly.pdbx_seq_one_letter_code
_entity_poly.pdbx_strand_id
1 'polypeptide(L)' 'MKQVLLGSTLCLSGVVLYGMSLIAASIYTKYGAIHTKDFGNQMLGSFPIVLSIILFIAGIVISTIGLRKDS' A
#
# COMPACT_ATOMS: atom_id res chain seq x y z
N MET A 1 23.56 1.05 -5.04
CA MET A 1 22.55 1.57 -6.01
C MET A 1 21.35 0.65 -6.28
N LYS A 2 21.51 -0.62 -6.69
CA LYS A 2 20.37 -1.50 -7.03
C LYS A 2 19.33 -1.66 -5.91
N GLN A 3 19.80 -1.69 -4.66
CA GLN A 3 18.95 -1.85 -3.47
C GLN A 3 18.09 -0.61 -3.20
N VAL A 4 18.64 0.60 -3.37
CA VAL A 4 17.88 1.85 -3.22
C VAL A 4 16.76 1.94 -4.24
N LEU A 5 17.01 1.48 -5.48
CA LEU A 5 16.03 1.49 -6.56
C LEU A 5 14.90 0.46 -6.30
N LEU A 6 15.25 -0.73 -5.80
CA LEU A 6 14.29 -1.75 -5.36
C LEU A 6 13.44 -1.27 -4.17
N GLY A 7 14.07 -0.70 -3.15
CA GLY A 7 13.38 -0.19 -1.96
C GLY A 7 12.42 0.96 -2.30
N SER A 8 12.85 1.89 -3.15
CA SER A 8 12.01 2.99 -3.62
C SER A 8 10.81 2.51 -4.44
N THR A 9 11.01 1.50 -5.29
CA THR A 9 9.92 0.89 -6.07
C THR A 9 8.91 0.21 -5.14
N LEU A 10 9.37 -0.53 -4.12
CA LEU A 10 8.51 -1.16 -3.12
C LEU A 10 7.69 -0.14 -2.31
N CYS A 11 8.31 0.96 -1.89
CA CYS A 11 7.59 2.07 -1.27
C CYS A 11 6.50 2.63 -2.18
N LEU A 12 6.84 2.86 -3.46
CA LEU A 12 5.89 3.39 -4.44
C LEU A 12 4.72 2.43 -4.66
N SER A 13 5.00 1.14 -4.83
CA SER A 13 3.99 0.10 -4.98
C SER A 13 3.07 -0.01 -3.76
N GLY A 14 3.62 0.11 -2.53
CA GLY A 14 2.82 0.15 -1.31
C GLY A 14 1.86 1.34 -1.27
N VAL A 15 2.34 2.55 -1.58
CA VAL A 15 1.51 3.77 -1.63
C VAL A 15 0.41 3.67 -2.69
N VAL A 16 0.75 3.19 -3.89
CA VAL A 16 -0.22 3.01 -4.97
C VAL A 16 -1.29 1.99 -4.58
N LEU A 17 -0.90 0.84 -4.02
CA LEU A 17 -1.84 -0.18 -3.57
C LEU A 17 -2.79 0.35 -2.50
N TYR A 18 -2.27 1.14 -1.55
CA TYR A 18 -3.10 1.78 -0.52
C TYR A 18 -4.10 2.76 -1.14
N GLY A 19 -3.65 3.64 -2.04
CA GLY A 19 -4.51 4.59 -2.75
C GLY A 19 -5.61 3.89 -3.56
N MET A 20 -5.27 2.83 -4.28
CA MET A 20 -6.24 2.03 -5.03
C MET A 20 -7.25 1.33 -4.12
N SER A 21 -6.84 0.88 -2.94
CA SER A 21 -7.73 0.27 -1.96
C SER A 21 -8.76 1.28 -1.44
N LEU A 22 -8.35 2.53 -1.18
CA LEU A 22 -9.29 3.60 -0.79
C LEU A 22 -10.25 3.98 -1.91
N ILE A 23 -9.77 4.05 -3.15
CA ILE A 23 -10.63 4.30 -4.32
C ILE A 23 -11.66 3.18 -4.45
N ALA A 24 -11.23 1.92 -4.38
CA ALA A 24 -12.12 0.78 -4.44
C ALA A 24 -13.15 0.81 -3.28
N ALA A 25 -12.75 1.17 -2.06
CA ALA A 25 -13.66 1.30 -0.94
C ALA A 25 -14.72 2.37 -1.20
N SER A 26 -14.31 3.52 -1.76
CA SER A 26 -15.24 4.59 -2.14
C SER A 26 -16.25 4.13 -3.18
N ILE A 27 -15.82 3.35 -4.17
CA ILE A 27 -16.69 2.79 -5.21
C ILE A 27 -17.68 1.82 -4.55
N TYR A 28 -17.23 0.89 -3.71
CA TYR A 28 -18.13 -0.05 -3.01
C TYR A 28 -19.13 0.65 -2.09
N THR A 29 -18.75 1.75 -1.42
CA THR A 29 -19.70 2.52 -0.60
C THR A 29 -20.74 3.30 -1.42
N LYS A 30 -20.38 3.69 -2.65
CA LYS A 30 -21.25 4.45 -3.55
C LYS A 30 -22.23 3.54 -4.30
N TYR A 31 -21.77 2.35 -4.70
CA TYR A 31 -22.54 1.40 -5.49
C TYR A 31 -23.12 0.23 -4.68
N GLY A 32 -22.68 0.04 -3.43
CA GLY A 32 -23.28 -0.91 -2.51
C GLY A 32 -24.61 -0.40 -1.93
N ALA A 33 -25.52 -1.31 -1.60
CA ALA A 33 -26.84 -1.00 -1.05
C ALA A 33 -26.82 -0.26 0.31
N ILE A 34 -25.65 -0.14 0.94
CA ILE A 34 -25.46 0.48 2.25
C ILE A 34 -24.39 1.57 2.12
N HIS A 35 -24.80 2.84 2.26
CA HIS A 35 -23.95 4.04 2.17
C HIS A 35 -23.11 4.31 3.43
N THR A 36 -22.50 3.28 4.01
CA THR A 36 -21.62 3.42 5.17
C THR A 36 -20.18 3.12 4.78
N LYS A 37 -19.24 4.00 5.15
CA LYS A 37 -17.80 3.84 4.88
C LYS A 37 -17.24 2.50 5.35
N ASP A 38 -17.79 1.97 6.44
CA ASP A 38 -17.40 0.67 7.00
C ASP A 38 -17.75 -0.50 6.08
N PHE A 39 -18.79 -0.39 5.26
CA PHE A 39 -19.20 -1.44 4.33
C PHE A 39 -18.20 -1.62 3.18
N GLY A 40 -17.69 -0.52 2.61
CA GLY A 40 -16.67 -0.60 1.56
C GLY A 40 -15.35 -1.18 2.05
N ASN A 41 -14.95 -0.83 3.27
CA ASN A 41 -13.76 -1.42 3.91
C ASN A 41 -13.97 -2.90 4.28
N GLN A 42 -15.17 -3.28 4.72
CA GLN A 42 -15.50 -4.68 5.00
C GLN A 42 -15.53 -5.54 3.72
N MET A 43 -16.03 -5.01 2.60
CA MET A 43 -16.08 -5.73 1.33
C MET A 43 -14.72 -5.93 0.66
N LEU A 44 -13.81 -4.97 0.79
CA LEU A 44 -12.42 -5.12 0.32
C LEU A 44 -11.60 -6.07 1.20
N GLY A 45 -12.00 -6.22 2.46
CA GLY A 45 -11.20 -6.90 3.48
C GLY A 45 -9.95 -6.10 3.87
N SER A 46 -9.31 -6.53 4.95
CA SER A 46 -8.09 -5.88 5.48
C SER A 46 -6.83 -6.21 4.66
N PHE A 47 -6.87 -7.24 3.82
CA PHE A 47 -5.71 -7.76 3.11
C PHE A 47 -4.95 -6.72 2.25
N PRO A 48 -5.59 -5.90 1.39
CA PRO A 48 -4.87 -4.92 0.56
C PRO A 48 -4.16 -3.85 1.40
N ILE A 49 -4.79 -3.43 2.49
CA ILE A 49 -4.26 -2.43 3.41
C ILE A 49 -3.05 -3.00 4.16
N VAL A 50 -3.18 -4.20 4.71
CA VAL A 50 -2.08 -4.89 5.40
C VAL A 50 -0.90 -5.12 4.46
N LEU A 51 -1.15 -5.57 3.23
CA LEU A 51 -0.12 -5.76 2.22
C LEU A 51 0.58 -4.45 1.84
N SER A 52 -0.15 -3.35 1.73
CA SER A 52 0.42 -2.02 1.43
C SER A 52 1.40 -1.56 2.50
N ILE A 53 1.08 -1.79 3.78
CA ILE A 53 1.93 -1.46 4.92
C ILE A 53 3.20 -2.31 4.90
N ILE A 54 3.07 -3.62 4.65
CA ILE A 54 4.21 -4.54 4.56
C ILE A 54 5.15 -4.11 3.42
N LEU A 55 4.62 -3.80 2.24
CA LEU A 55 5.41 -3.34 1.10
C LEU A 55 6.14 -2.02 1.40
N PHE A 56 5.47 -1.09 2.07
CA PHE A 56 6.07 0.18 2.44
C PHE A 56 7.22 0.03 3.45
N ILE A 57 7.00 -0.77 4.50
CA ILE A 57 8.05 -1.06 5.51
C ILE A 57 9.22 -1.80 4.87
N ALA A 58 8.96 -2.82 4.05
CA ALA A 58 10.00 -3.54 3.33
C ALA A 58 10.81 -2.62 2.40
N GLY A 59 10.13 -1.70 1.72
CA GLY A 59 10.76 -0.69 0.88
C GLY A 59 11.71 0.23 1.65
N ILE A 60 11.28 0.72 2.82
CA ILE A 60 12.13 1.53 3.72
C ILE A 60 13.38 0.73 4.12
N VAL A 61 13.21 -0.49 4.63
CA VAL A 61 14.31 -1.34 5.10
C VAL A 61 15.34 -1.57 3.99
N ILE A 62 14.88 -1.94 2.78
CA ILE A 62 15.76 -2.23 1.64
C ILE A 62 16.47 -0.96 1.16
N SER A 63 15.78 0.19 1.13
CA SER A 63 16.39 1.48 0.79
C SER A 63 17.46 1.88 1.81
N THR A 64 17.21 1.74 3.11
CA THR A 64 18.20 2.06 4.15
C THR A 64 19.44 1.18 4.07
N ILE A 65 19.27 -0.12 3.80
CA ILE A 65 20.39 -1.05 3.58
C ILE A 65 21.20 -0.62 2.34
N GLY A 66 20.51 -0.24 1.26
CA GLY A 66 21.15 0.24 0.04
C GLY A 66 22.00 1.49 0.27
N LEU A 67 21.46 2.47 1.00
CA LEU A 67 22.18 3.72 1.31
C LEU A 67 23.39 3.47 2.22
N ARG A 68 23.28 2.57 3.20
CA ARG A 68 24.41 2.19 4.07
C ARG A 68 25.54 1.48 3.31
N LYS A 69 25.22 0.69 2.29
CA LYS A 69 26.21 -0.05 1.51
C LYS A 69 26.95 0.83 0.51
N ASP A 70 26.35 1.95 0.12
CA ASP A 70 26.92 2.92 -0.81
C ASP A 70 27.73 4.04 -0.09
N SER A 71 27.76 4.08 1.25
CA SER A 71 28.62 4.97 2.07
C SER A 71 29.91 4.28 2.50
#